data_AF-A0A938RZJ5-F1
#
_entry.id   AF-A0A938RZJ5-F1
#
_cell.length_a   1.000
_cell.length_b   1.000
_cell.length_c   1.000
_cell.angle_alpha   90.00
_cell.angle_beta   90.00
_cell.angle_gamma   90.00
#
_symmetry.space_group_name_H-M   'P 1'
#
loop_
_entity.id
_entity.type
_entity.pdbx_description
1 polymer ?
#
loop_
_entity_poly.entity_id
_entity_poly.type
_entity_poly.pdbx_seq_one_letter_code
_entity_poly.pdbx_strand_id
1 'polypeptide(L)' 'MAEPMRKDEAHELVNRMPENATWDDLIEEIYVRQVIEQGLADSQAGRTTDVEEVRRRYGLQP' A
#
# COMPACT_ATOMS: atom_id res chain seq x y z
N MET A 1 -13.83 5.81 5.48
CA MET A 1 -14.10 7.01 4.66
C MET A 1 -12.90 7.24 3.77
N ALA A 2 -13.08 7.72 2.54
CA ALA A 2 -11.93 8.02 1.69
C ALA A 2 -11.09 9.13 2.33
N GLU A 3 -9.80 8.89 2.50
CA GLU A 3 -8.87 9.92 2.95
C GLU A 3 -8.78 11.02 1.87
N PRO A 4 -8.83 12.31 2.23
CA PRO A 4 -8.72 13.38 1.25
C PRO A 4 -7.32 13.36 0.61
N MET A 5 -7.30 13.30 -0.72
CA MET A 5 -6.04 13.41 -1.48
C MET A 5 -5.41 14.79 -1.29
N ARG A 6 -4.12 14.80 -0.90
CA ARG A 6 -3.31 16.02 -0.84
C ARG A 6 -2.68 16.27 -2.21
N LYS A 7 -3.00 17.42 -2.81
CA LYS A 7 -2.57 17.76 -4.17
C LYS A 7 -1.06 17.66 -4.38
N ASP A 8 -0.28 18.13 -3.40
CA ASP A 8 1.19 18.11 -3.48
C ASP A 8 1.72 16.68 -3.61
N GLU A 9 1.14 15.73 -2.88
CA GLU A 9 1.56 14.32 -2.94
C GLU A 9 1.14 13.65 -4.26
N ALA A 10 0.01 14.06 -4.85
CA ALA A 10 -0.37 13.61 -6.19
C ALA A 10 0.55 14.19 -7.26
N HIS A 11 1.01 15.44 -7.10
CA HIS A 11 2.01 16.03 -7.98
C HIS A 11 3.36 15.32 -7.85
N GLU A 12 3.84 15.06 -6.63
CA GLU A 12 5.06 14.28 -6.41
C GLU A 12 4.98 12.88 -7.01
N LEU A 13 3.82 12.22 -6.87
CA LEU A 13 3.55 10.92 -7.47
C LEU A 13 3.74 10.94 -8.99
N VAL A 14 3.17 11.92 -9.68
CA VAL A 14 3.27 12.04 -11.14
C VAL A 14 4.68 12.48 -11.56
N ASN A 15 5.30 13.40 -10.84
CA ASN A 15 6.63 13.93 -11.16
C ASN A 15 7.75 12.88 -11.10
N ARG A 16 7.57 11.82 -10.31
CA ARG A 16 8.54 10.70 -10.23
C ARG A 16 8.33 9.63 -11.30
N MET A 17 7.24 9.69 -12.06
CA MET A 17 6.96 8.70 -13.10
C MET A 17 7.83 8.93 -14.34
N PRO A 18 8.13 7.87 -15.11
CA PRO A 18 8.74 8.02 -16.44
C PRO A 18 7.89 8.90 -17.35
N GLU A 19 8.53 9.68 -18.23
CA GLU A 19 7.86 10.55 -19.23
C GLU A 19 6.90 9.77 -20.15
N ASN A 20 7.16 8.48 -20.38
CA ASN A 20 6.34 7.60 -21.20
C ASN A 20 5.38 6.72 -20.38
N ALA A 21 5.21 7.01 -19.08
CA ALA A 21 4.26 6.28 -18.26
C ALA A 21 2.84 6.44 -18.80
N THR A 22 2.08 5.36 -18.70
CA THR A 22 0.71 5.26 -19.16
C THR A 22 -0.26 5.56 -18.02
N TRP A 23 -1.55 5.68 -18.36
CA TRP A 23 -2.60 5.77 -17.36
C TRP A 23 -2.70 4.50 -16.50
N ASP A 24 -2.39 3.32 -17.06
CA ASP A 24 -2.40 2.07 -16.33
C ASP A 24 -1.31 2.06 -15.26
N ASP A 25 -0.11 2.57 -15.58
CA ASP A 25 1.00 2.71 -14.62
C ASP A 25 0.62 3.67 -13.47
N LEU A 26 -0.08 4.77 -13.77
CA LEU A 26 -0.54 5.70 -12.73
C LEU A 26 -1.58 5.03 -11.81
N ILE A 27 -2.51 4.26 -12.37
CA ILE A 27 -3.52 3.53 -11.58
C ILE A 27 -2.85 2.50 -10.67
N GLU A 28 -1.85 1.76 -11.19
CA GLU A 28 -1.08 0.80 -10.39
C GLU A 28 -0.38 1.49 -9.22
N GLU A 29 0.32 2.60 -9.46
CA GLU A 29 1.00 3.37 -8.41
C GLU A 29 0.02 3.90 -7.34
N ILE A 30 -1.17 4.38 -7.74
CA ILE A 30 -2.21 4.79 -6.80
C ILE A 30 -2.67 3.60 -5.94
N TYR A 31 -2.87 2.43 -6.56
CA TYR A 31 -3.28 1.23 -5.83
C TYR A 31 -2.21 0.76 -4.84
N VAL A 32 -0.95 0.73 -5.25
CA VAL A 32 0.19 0.38 -4.38
C VAL A 32 0.24 1.32 -3.18
N ARG A 33 0.13 2.63 -3.40
CA ARG A 33 0.08 3.61 -2.31
C ARG A 33 -1.06 3.32 -1.34
N GLN A 34 -2.27 3.08 -1.84
CA GLN A 34 -3.45 2.80 -1.01
C GLN A 34 -3.24 1.55 -0.14
N VAL A 35 -2.70 0.47 -0.71
CA VAL A 35 -2.45 -0.78 0.03
C VAL A 35 -1.39 -0.57 1.12
N ILE A 36 -0.34 0.23 0.85
CA ILE A 36 0.69 0.58 1.84
C ILE A 36 0.09 1.38 3.00
N GLU A 37 -0.66 2.44 2.70
CA GLU A 37 -1.29 3.28 3.72
C GLU A 37 -2.27 2.49 4.59
N GLN A 38 -3.06 1.62 3.95
CA GLN A 38 -3.96 0.72 4.67
C GLN A 38 -3.20 -0.26 5.58
N GLY A 39 -2.12 -0.89 5.07
CA GLY A 39 -1.28 -1.79 5.85
C GLY A 39 -0.59 -1.11 7.03
N LEU A 40 -0.12 0.13 6.85
CA LEU A 40 0.43 0.96 7.92
C LEU A 40 -0.63 1.28 8.98
N ALA A 41 -1.84 1.67 8.57
CA ALA A 41 -2.94 1.94 9.48
C ALA A 41 -3.39 0.68 10.25
N ASP A 42 -3.41 -0.48 9.59
CA ASP A 42 -3.69 -1.78 10.23
C ASP A 42 -2.61 -2.14 11.26
N SER A 43 -1.34 -1.94 10.91
CA SER A 43 -0.20 -2.16 11.81
C SER A 43 -0.26 -1.27 13.05
N GLN A 44 -0.47 0.04 12.87
CA GLN A 44 -0.60 0.99 13.98
C GLN A 44 -1.79 0.69 14.89
N ALA A 45 -2.88 0.19 14.32
CA ALA A 45 -4.07 -0.19 15.07
C ALA A 45 -4.00 -1.61 15.67
N GLY A 46 -2.88 -2.33 15.52
CA GLY A 46 -2.72 -3.70 16.01
C GLY A 46 -3.60 -4.72 15.29
N ARG A 47 -4.12 -4.41 14.10
CA ARG A 47 -4.87 -5.34 13.23
C ARG A 47 -3.93 -6.27 12.46
N THR A 48 -2.99 -6.88 13.17
CA THR A 48 -1.98 -7.78 12.63
C THR A 48 -2.21 -9.20 13.13
N THR A 49 -1.57 -10.18 12.49
CA THR A 49 -1.55 -11.57 12.96
C THR A 49 -0.11 -11.92 13.33
N ASP A 50 0.06 -12.60 14.45
CA ASP A 50 1.38 -13.06 14.90
C ASP A 50 2.03 -14.01 13.87
N VAL A 51 3.35 -13.91 13.72
CA VAL A 51 4.09 -14.71 12.74
C VAL A 51 3.99 -16.21 13.02
N GLU A 52 3.98 -16.63 14.29
CA GLU A 52 3.84 -18.03 14.68
C GLU A 52 2.45 -18.57 14.29
N GLU A 53 1.41 -17.76 14.46
CA GLU A 53 0.04 -18.09 14.06
C GLU A 53 -0.07 -18.26 12.55
N VAL A 54 0.49 -17.32 11.78
CA VAL A 54 0.51 -17.38 10.31
C VAL A 54 1.24 -18.63 9.83
N ARG A 55 2.42 -18.91 10.37
CA ARG A 55 3.23 -20.08 10.02
C ARG A 55 2.49 -21.39 10.29
N ARG A 56 1.86 -21.51 11.46
CA ARG A 56 1.03 -22.67 11.82
C ARG A 56 -0.15 -22.84 10.85
N ARG A 57 -0.84 -21.75 10.50
CA ARG A 57 -1.98 -21.78 9.55
C ARG A 57 -1.60 -22.34 8.19
N TYR A 58 -0.41 -22.01 7.70
CA TYR A 58 0.07 -22.43 6.38
C TYR A 58 0.97 -23.69 6.43
N GLY A 59 1.05 -24.39 7.57
CA GLY A 59 1.87 -25.60 7.71
C GLY A 59 3.38 -25.36 7.59
N LEU A 60 3.82 -24.11 7.75
CA LEU A 60 5.22 -23.71 7.70
C LEU A 60 5.81 -23.94 9.10
N GLN A 61 6.45 -25.09 9.34
CA GLN A 61 7.18 -25.32 10.59
C GLN A 61 8.36 -24.31 10.73
N PRO A 62 8.90 -24.06 11.94
CA PRO A 62 10.03 -23.15 12.15
C PRO A 62 11.20 -23.40 11.20
#